data_AF-A0A8S3AC55-F1
#
_entry.id   AF-A0A8S3AC55-F1
#
_cell.length_a   1.000
_cell.length_b   1.000
_cell.length_c   1.000
_cell.angle_alpha   90.00
_cell.angle_beta   90.00
_cell.angle_gamma   90.00
#
_symmetry.space_group_name_H-M   'P 1'
#
loop_
_entity.id
_entity.type
_entity.pdbx_description
1 polymer ?
#
loop_
_entity_poly.entity_id
_entity_poly.type
_entity_poly.pdbx_seq_one_letter_code
_entity_poly.pdbx_strand_id
1 'polypeptide(L)' 'FGVNHLAHFLLTTSLLPELKAGKPSRVVVVSSLANKRGGINWDDISWEKKYDKWLAYAQSKTANILFAKQLNKLYESE' A
#
# COMPACT_ATOMS: atom_id res chain seq x y z
N PHE A 1 -9.53 -3.79 1.43
CA PHE A 1 -8.07 -4.06 1.31
C PHE A 1 -7.64 -4.34 -0.13
N GLY A 2 -8.31 -5.27 -0.84
CA GLY A 2 -7.97 -5.67 -2.21
C GLY A 2 -7.74 -4.53 -3.22
N VAL A 3 -8.74 -3.66 -3.43
CA VAL A 3 -8.62 -2.54 -4.39
C VAL A 3 -7.59 -1.51 -3.95
N ASN A 4 -7.73 -0.98 -2.74
CA ASN A 4 -6.91 0.14 -2.27
C ASN A 4 -5.42 -0.19 -2.09
N HIS A 5 -5.08 -1.46 -1.85
CA HIS A 5 -3.71 -1.87 -1.55
C HIS A 5 -3.20 -3.00 -2.46
N LEU A 6 -3.80 -4.19 -2.45
CA LEU A 6 -3.25 -5.36 -3.17
C LEU A 6 -3.18 -5.15 -4.69
N ALA A 7 -4.21 -4.55 -5.29
CA ALA A 7 -4.21 -4.23 -6.72
C ALA A 7 -3.11 -3.20 -7.08
N HIS A 8 -2.92 -2.18 -6.23
CA HIS A 8 -1.88 -1.17 -6.44
C HIS A 8 -0.47 -1.70 -6.20
N PHE A 9 -0.31 -2.58 -5.20
CA PHE A 9 0.92 -3.33 -4.97
C PHE A 9 1.29 -4.09 -6.22
N LEU A 10 0.39 -4.94 -6.72
CA LEU A 10 0.60 -5.73 -7.93
C LEU A 10 0.93 -4.84 -9.13
N LEU A 11 0.11 -3.84 -9.40
CA LEU A 11 0.31 -2.90 -10.51
C LEU A 11 1.70 -2.26 -10.45
N THR A 12 2.08 -1.76 -9.28
CA THR A 12 3.37 -1.08 -9.09
C THR A 12 4.53 -2.06 -9.27
N THR A 13 4.44 -3.26 -8.68
CA THR A 13 5.50 -4.27 -8.81
C THR A 13 5.65 -4.79 -10.23
N SER A 14 4.55 -4.90 -10.98
CA SER A 14 4.57 -5.32 -12.39
C SER A 14 5.18 -4.27 -13.31
N LEU A 15 5.07 -2.98 -12.96
CA LEU A 15 5.65 -1.87 -13.73
C LEU A 15 7.09 -1.53 -13.34
N LEU A 16 7.70 -2.28 -12.39
CA LEU A 16 9.07 -1.99 -11.94
C LEU A 16 10.10 -2.00 -13.08
N PRO A 17 10.10 -2.96 -14.03
CA PRO A 17 11.06 -2.95 -15.14
C PRO A 17 10.98 -1.66 -15.97
N GLU A 18 9.77 -1.19 -16.29
CA GLU A 18 9.52 0.01 -17.07
C GLU A 18 9.87 1.27 -16.29
N LEU A 19 9.55 1.32 -14.99
CA LEU A 19 9.95 2.41 -14.10
C LEU A 19 11.47 2.53 -14.00
N LYS A 20 12.19 1.41 -13.97
CA LYS A 20 13.66 1.38 -13.94
C LYS A 20 14.29 1.77 -15.29
N ALA A 21 13.65 1.40 -16.40
CA ALA A 21 14.11 1.78 -17.74
C ALA A 21 13.89 3.28 -18.01
N GLY A 22 12.78 3.85 -17.50
CA GLY A 22 12.38 5.24 -17.72
C GLY A 22 12.90 6.26 -16.72
N LYS A 23 14.13 6.13 -16.20
CA LYS A 23 14.68 7.06 -15.21
C LYS A 23 14.83 8.50 -15.76
N PRO A 24 14.52 9.54 -14.96
CA PRO A 24 14.05 9.48 -13.58
C PRO A 24 12.55 9.13 -13.50
N SER A 25 12.20 8.23 -12.59
CA SER A 25 10.81 7.81 -12.36
C SER A 25 10.43 7.95 -10.89
N ARG A 26 9.12 7.95 -10.61
CA ARG A 26 8.60 8.05 -9.25
C ARG A 26 7.30 7.28 -9.10
N VAL A 27 7.06 6.74 -7.92
CA VAL A 27 5.77 6.16 -7.53
C VAL A 27 5.17 7.03 -6.43
N VAL A 28 3.95 7.51 -6.62
CA VAL A 28 3.20 8.29 -5.62
C VAL A 28 2.02 7.46 -5.13
N VAL A 29 2.04 7.09 -3.85
CA VAL A 29 0.98 6.28 -3.24
C VAL A 29 0.07 7.17 -2.40
N VAL A 30 -1.19 7.30 -2.82
CA VAL A 30 -2.17 8.14 -2.10
C VAL A 30 -2.74 7.39 -0.89
N SER A 31 -2.53 7.97 0.30
CA SER A 31 -3.11 7.49 1.56
C SER A 31 -4.28 8.38 2.03
N SER A 32 -4.57 8.42 3.33
CA SER A 32 -5.59 9.23 3.98
C SER A 32 -5.31 9.30 5.48
N LEU A 33 -5.72 10.39 6.14
CA LEU A 33 -5.70 10.52 7.61
C LEU A 33 -6.47 9.40 8.34
N ALA A 34 -7.34 8.66 7.62
CA ALA A 34 -7.99 7.46 8.16
C ALA A 34 -6.99 6.41 8.67
N ASN A 35 -5.74 6.39 8.19
CA ASN A 35 -4.68 5.52 8.70
C ASN A 35 -4.45 5.67 10.22
N LYS A 36 -4.80 6.83 10.80
CA LYS A 36 -4.68 7.09 12.24
C LYS A 36 -5.73 6.34 13.08
N ARG A 37 -6.78 5.78 12.46
CA ARG A 37 -7.85 5.04 13.16
C ARG A 37 -7.48 3.60 13.52
N GLY A 38 -6.44 3.03 12.89
CA GLY A 38 -6.04 1.65 13.13
C GLY A 38 -4.85 1.19 12.28
N GLY A 39 -4.16 0.17 12.78
CA GLY A 39 -3.04 -0.48 12.12
C GLY A 39 -3.45 -1.55 11.10
N ILE A 40 -2.54 -2.49 10.85
CA ILE A 40 -2.85 -3.69 10.09
C ILE A 40 -3.39 -4.75 11.05
N ASN A 41 -4.55 -5.33 10.74
CA ASN A 41 -5.06 -6.51 11.41
C ASN A 41 -4.37 -7.76 10.83
N TRP A 42 -3.26 -8.18 11.43
CA TRP A 42 -2.47 -9.30 10.93
C TRP A 42 -3.18 -10.65 11.10
N ASP A 43 -4.06 -10.77 12.09
CA ASP A 43 -4.77 -12.03 12.41
C ASP A 43 -6.02 -12.27 11.54
N ASP A 44 -6.45 -11.25 10.79
CA ASP A 44 -7.59 -11.30 9.87
C ASP A 44 -7.50 -10.13 8.87
N ILE A 45 -6.55 -10.23 7.95
CA ILE A 45 -6.26 -9.16 6.98
C ILE A 45 -7.44 -8.89 6.03
N SER A 46 -8.25 -9.92 5.77
CA SER A 46 -9.42 -9.88 4.90
C SER A 46 -10.69 -9.42 5.61
N TRP A 47 -10.65 -9.25 6.94
CA TRP A 47 -11.81 -8.89 7.76
C TRP A 47 -12.97 -9.89 7.62
N GLU A 48 -12.66 -11.19 7.59
CA GLU A 48 -13.62 -12.29 7.42
C GLU A 48 -14.40 -12.60 8.71
N LYS A 49 -13.82 -12.34 9.88
CA LYS A 49 -14.42 -12.67 11.18
C LYS A 49 -15.48 -11.64 11.60
N LYS A 50 -15.12 -10.36 11.58
CA LYS A 50 -16.02 -9.26 11.98
C LYS A 50 -15.68 -7.98 11.23
N TYR A 51 -16.39 -7.71 10.15
CA TYR A 51 -16.13 -6.56 9.30
C TYR A 51 -16.50 -5.21 9.95
N ASP A 52 -15.54 -4.28 10.00
CA ASP A 52 -15.79 -2.87 10.25
C ASP A 52 -15.28 -2.05 9.05
N LYS A 53 -16.18 -1.33 8.38
CA LYS A 53 -15.86 -0.59 7.14
C LYS A 53 -14.80 0.50 7.35
N TRP A 54 -14.79 1.16 8.50
CA TRP A 54 -13.86 2.26 8.77
C TRP A 54 -12.48 1.74 9.15
N LEU A 55 -12.42 0.66 9.93
CA LEU A 55 -11.15 0.00 10.26
C LEU A 55 -10.55 -0.72 9.04
N ALA A 56 -11.37 -1.39 8.22
CA ALA A 56 -10.91 -1.99 6.97
C ALA A 56 -10.39 -0.93 5.97
N TYR A 57 -11.04 0.24 5.90
CA TYR A 57 -10.54 1.37 5.13
C TYR A 57 -9.23 1.92 5.72
N ALA A 58 -9.18 2.15 7.03
CA ALA A 58 -7.98 2.61 7.74
C ALA A 58 -6.79 1.69 7.49
N GLN A 59 -6.98 0.37 7.63
CA GLN A 59 -5.97 -0.65 7.32
C GLN A 59 -5.43 -0.50 5.91
N SER A 60 -6.29 -0.28 4.90
CA SER A 60 -5.82 -0.09 3.52
C SER A 60 -4.94 1.16 3.36
N LYS A 61 -5.21 2.22 4.13
CA LYS A 61 -4.45 3.47 4.09
C LYS A 61 -3.16 3.39 4.90
N THR A 62 -3.16 2.61 5.99
CA THR A 62 -1.93 2.21 6.70
C THR A 62 -1.03 1.37 5.79
N ALA A 63 -1.57 0.39 5.07
CA ALA A 63 -0.80 -0.44 4.15
C ALA A 63 -0.17 0.37 3.01
N ASN A 64 -0.87 1.39 2.49
CA ASN A 64 -0.30 2.32 1.50
C ASN A 64 0.92 3.09 2.02
N ILE A 65 0.92 3.51 3.28
CA ILE A 65 2.07 4.20 3.90
C ILE A 65 3.24 3.22 4.05
N LEU A 66 2.98 2.02 4.57
CA LEU A 66 4.01 0.98 4.74
C LEU A 66 4.63 0.61 3.38
N PHE A 67 3.80 0.48 2.35
CA PHE A 67 4.25 0.21 0.99
C PHE A 67 5.15 1.32 0.45
N ALA A 68 4.73 2.59 0.53
CA ALA A 68 5.54 3.70 0.05
C ALA A 68 6.90 3.78 0.76
N LYS A 69 6.92 3.57 2.09
CA LYS A 69 8.16 3.55 2.88
C LYS A 69 9.08 2.40 2.46
N GLN A 70 8.54 1.19 2.30
CA GLN A 70 9.34 0.04 1.92
C GLN A 70 9.83 0.13 0.47
N LEU A 71 8.98 0.63 -0.44
CA LEU A 71 9.34 0.85 -1.83
C LEU A 71 10.50 1.86 -1.94
N ASN A 72 10.42 2.99 -1.22
CA ASN A 72 11.51 3.95 -1.16
C ASN A 72 12.79 3.29 -0.63
N LYS A 73 12.73 2.58 0.49
CA LYS A 73 13.89 1.90 1.06
C LYS A 73 14.56 0.91 0.09
N LEU A 74 13.78 0.21 -0.73
CA LEU A 74 14.31 -0.75 -1.70
C LEU A 74 15.01 -0.07 -2.89
N TYR A 75 14.56 1.12 -3.29
CA TYR A 75 14.96 1.75 -4.55
C TYR A 75 15.61 3.14 -4.38
N GLU A 76 15.91 3.58 -3.16
CA GLU A 76 16.52 4.89 -2.90
C GLU A 76 17.93 5.06 -3.49
N SER A 77 18.60 3.95 -3.81
CA SER A 77 19.95 3.93 -4.40
C SER A 77 19.96 3.73 -5.92
N GLU A 78 18.79 3.51 -6.53
CA GLU A 78 18.63 3.34 -7.99
C GLU A 78 18.35 4.67 -8.68
#